data_AF-A0A401Q7F0-F1
#
_entry.id   AF-A0A401Q7F0-F1
#
_cell.length_a   1.000
_cell.length_b   1.000
_cell.length_c   1.000
_cell.angle_alpha   90.00
_cell.angle_beta   90.00
_cell.angle_gamma   90.00
#
_symmetry.space_group_name_H-M   'P 1'
#
loop_
_entity.id
_entity.type
_entity.pdbx_description
1 polymer ?
#
loop_
_entity_poly.entity_id
_entity_poly.type
_entity_poly.pdbx_seq_one_letter_code
_entity_poly.pdbx_strand_id
1 'polypeptide(L)'
;MWADSTALSVARYHFADITSSNDATGVEGTEIFSVEPFGGDQIALQDPSSAWFLSGRQQVAKFNEQARNTVMIHLALFRLPQYSTDILITFNDPTVISPFSSSTVAMGESSSSPVQPWTLEQFRATVQSFRLLDPAIFS
;
A
#
# COMPACT_ATOMS: atom_id res chain seq x y z
N MET A 1 24.00 10.51 -3.56
CA MET A 1 23.56 10.45 -2.15
C MET A 1 22.30 11.30 -1.87
N TRP A 2 21.76 12.11 -2.80
CA TRP A 2 20.55 12.94 -2.58
C TRP A 2 19.25 12.41 -3.22
N ALA A 3 19.32 11.41 -4.09
CA ALA A 3 18.14 10.83 -4.75
C ALA A 3 17.29 9.97 -3.78
N ASP A 4 17.94 9.16 -2.95
CA ASP A 4 17.26 8.24 -2.03
C ASP A 4 16.47 8.94 -0.91
N SER A 5 16.99 10.05 -0.38
CA SER A 5 16.29 10.84 0.64
C SER A 5 14.99 11.45 0.11
N THR A 6 14.95 11.75 -1.20
CA THR A 6 13.76 12.32 -1.85
C THR A 6 12.74 11.23 -2.17
N ALA A 7 13.18 10.05 -2.61
CA ALA A 7 12.24 8.95 -2.87
C ALA A 7 11.64 8.39 -1.57
N LEU A 8 12.43 8.34 -0.49
CA LEU A 8 11.96 8.00 0.86
C LEU A 8 10.87 8.97 1.35
N SER A 9 11.05 10.29 1.16
CA SER A 9 10.04 11.27 1.56
C SER A 9 8.77 11.16 0.74
N VAL A 10 8.87 10.84 -0.55
CA VAL A 10 7.72 10.63 -1.44
C VAL A 10 6.92 9.38 -1.05
N ALA A 11 7.56 8.26 -0.72
CA ALA A 11 6.86 7.06 -0.24
C ALA A 11 6.05 7.35 1.04
N ARG A 12 6.64 8.11 1.97
CA ARG A 12 5.95 8.54 3.21
C ARG A 12 4.81 9.50 2.94
N TYR A 13 4.98 10.42 2.00
CA TYR A 13 3.94 11.35 1.58
C TYR A 13 2.73 10.61 1.03
N HIS A 14 2.92 9.69 0.08
CA HIS A 14 1.83 8.89 -0.50
C HIS A 14 1.15 8.00 0.55
N PHE A 15 1.91 7.42 1.48
CA PHE A 15 1.31 6.68 2.60
C PHE A 15 0.42 7.59 3.47
N ALA A 16 0.91 8.79 3.82
CA ALA A 16 0.14 9.74 4.61
C ALA A 16 -1.13 10.23 3.89
N ASP A 17 -1.08 10.38 2.57
CA ASP A 17 -2.24 10.74 1.74
C ASP A 17 -3.31 9.64 1.74
N ILE A 18 -2.89 8.37 1.60
CA ILE A 18 -3.77 7.21 1.69
C ILE A 18 -4.43 7.12 3.07
N THR A 19 -3.65 7.25 4.15
CA THR A 19 -4.20 7.12 5.52
C THR A 19 -5.09 8.30 5.89
N SER A 20 -4.73 9.53 5.46
CA SER A 20 -5.57 10.71 5.63
C SER A 20 -6.90 10.57 4.90
N SER A 21 -6.91 9.99 3.71
CA SER A 21 -8.14 9.75 2.93
C SER A 21 -9.10 8.77 3.60
N ASN A 22 -8.60 7.94 4.53
CA ASN A 22 -9.41 7.00 5.31
C ASN A 22 -9.74 7.51 6.72
N ASP A 23 -9.53 8.81 7.00
CA ASP A 23 -9.71 9.43 8.31
C ASP A 23 -8.89 8.76 9.43
N ALA A 24 -7.83 8.04 9.08
CA ALA A 24 -6.87 7.50 10.03
C ALA A 24 -5.99 8.65 10.55
N THR A 25 -6.55 9.43 11.48
CA THR A 25 -5.95 10.65 12.00
C THR A 25 -5.38 10.45 13.40
N GLY A 26 -4.32 11.21 13.71
CA GLY A 26 -3.65 11.22 15.02
C GLY A 26 -2.46 10.26 15.13
N VAL A 27 -1.63 10.47 16.16
CA VAL A 27 -0.38 9.73 16.39
C VAL A 27 -0.60 8.22 16.56
N GLU A 28 -1.79 7.82 17.02
CA GLU A 28 -2.14 6.39 17.18
C GLU A 28 -2.89 5.81 15.98
N GLY A 29 -3.29 6.66 15.02
CA GLY A 29 -4.06 6.26 13.84
C GLY A 29 -3.20 5.63 12.76
N THR A 30 -1.90 5.89 12.73
CA THR A 30 -1.00 5.43 11.66
C THR A 30 0.40 5.13 12.19
N GLU A 31 1.04 4.08 11.67
CA GLU A 31 2.43 3.74 12.00
C GLU A 31 3.13 3.16 10.78
N ILE A 32 4.38 3.55 10.54
CA ILE A 32 5.22 3.00 9.47
C ILE A 32 6.18 2.00 10.10
N PHE A 33 6.19 0.77 9.57
CA PHE A 33 7.07 -0.31 10.06
C PHE A 33 8.35 -0.43 9.25
N SER A 34 8.27 -0.32 7.92
CA SER A 34 9.44 -0.42 7.06
C SER A 34 9.33 0.52 5.86
N VAL A 35 10.48 1.03 5.42
CA VAL A 35 10.64 1.68 4.13
C VAL A 35 11.98 1.25 3.55
N GLU A 36 11.97 0.55 2.43
CA GLU A 36 13.17 -0.03 1.83
C GLU A 36 13.13 0.09 0.30
N PRO A 37 14.26 0.33 -0.38
CA PRO A 37 14.30 0.31 -1.83
C PRO A 37 14.11 -1.12 -2.34
N PHE A 38 13.46 -1.27 -3.49
CA PHE A 38 13.53 -2.52 -4.24
C PHE A 38 14.89 -2.63 -4.94
N GLY A 39 15.50 -3.82 -4.94
CA GLY A 39 16.69 -4.08 -5.76
C GLY A 39 16.35 -3.89 -7.24
N GLY A 40 17.24 -3.24 -8.00
CA GLY A 40 16.99 -2.96 -9.43
C GLY A 40 16.86 -4.22 -10.29
N ASP A 41 17.42 -5.34 -9.83
CA ASP A 41 17.28 -6.68 -10.41
C ASP A 41 15.94 -7.35 -10.09
N GLN A 42 15.17 -6.81 -9.16
CA GLN A 42 13.92 -7.39 -8.69
C GLN A 42 12.70 -6.87 -9.46
N ILE A 43 12.82 -5.85 -10.30
CA ILE A 43 11.68 -5.18 -10.93
C ILE A 43 11.70 -5.34 -12.45
N ALA A 44 10.56 -5.68 -13.04
CA ALA A 44 10.43 -5.78 -14.49
C ALA A 44 10.09 -4.45 -15.21
N LEU A 45 9.57 -3.47 -14.49
CA LEU A 45 9.32 -2.12 -15.00
C LEU A 45 10.63 -1.51 -15.49
N GLN A 46 10.64 -1.05 -16.74
CA GLN A 46 11.82 -0.45 -17.35
C GLN A 46 11.97 1.02 -16.94
N ASP A 47 13.19 1.43 -16.66
CA ASP A 47 13.61 2.79 -16.37
C ASP A 47 12.81 3.56 -15.29
N PRO A 48 12.45 2.96 -14.13
CA PRO A 48 12.02 3.74 -12.99
C PRO A 48 13.22 4.52 -12.43
N SER A 49 13.04 5.81 -12.10
CA SER A 49 14.09 6.58 -11.43
C SER A 49 14.38 6.07 -10.03
N SER A 50 13.37 5.47 -9.39
CA SER A 50 13.48 4.81 -8.09
C SER A 50 12.26 3.91 -7.86
N ALA A 51 12.44 2.83 -7.10
CA ALA A 51 11.35 1.99 -6.66
C ALA A 51 11.48 1.63 -5.17
N TRP A 52 10.40 1.75 -4.42
CA TRP A 52 10.40 1.65 -2.96
C TRP A 52 9.24 0.82 -2.44
N PHE A 53 9.51 0.02 -1.43
CA PHE A 53 8.53 -0.64 -0.59
C PHE A 53 8.33 0.16 0.70
N LEU A 54 7.07 0.30 1.11
CA LEU A 54 6.69 0.78 2.43
C LEU A 54 5.66 -0.17 3.03
N SER A 55 5.84 -0.53 4.30
CA SER A 55 4.79 -1.17 5.09
C SER A 55 4.43 -0.31 6.29
N GLY A 56 3.13 -0.24 6.57
CA GLY A 56 2.60 0.49 7.70
C GLY A 56 1.22 -0.01 8.08
N ARG A 57 0.65 0.50 9.17
CA ARG A 57 -0.74 0.29 9.53
C ARG A 57 -1.50 1.60 9.59
N GLN A 58 -2.81 1.47 9.45
CA GLN A 58 -3.79 2.47 9.82
C GLN A 58 -4.86 1.88 10.73
N GLN A 59 -5.41 2.71 11.61
CA GLN A 59 -6.62 2.42 12.36
C GLN A 59 -7.78 3.20 11.74
N VAL A 60 -8.75 2.48 11.18
CA VAL A 60 -9.88 3.06 10.45
C VAL A 60 -11.20 2.67 11.10
N ALA A 61 -12.06 3.65 11.31
CA ALA A 61 -13.44 3.43 11.73
C ALA A 61 -14.36 3.48 10.50
N LYS A 62 -15.29 2.54 10.39
CA LYS A 62 -16.31 2.60 9.33
C LYS A 62 -17.44 3.54 9.79
N PHE A 63 -17.90 4.44 8.94
CA PHE A 63 -19.11 5.26 9.14
C PHE A 63 -19.29 5.90 10.53
N ASN A 64 -18.20 6.44 11.11
CA ASN A 64 -18.23 7.11 12.42
C ASN A 64 -18.57 6.18 13.61
N GLU A 65 -18.38 4.87 13.45
CA GLU A 65 -18.43 3.91 14.57
C GLU A 65 -17.23 4.11 15.51
N GLN A 66 -17.37 3.83 16.81
CA GLN A 66 -16.22 3.82 17.73
C GLN A 66 -15.28 2.62 17.48
N ALA A 67 -15.76 1.62 16.72
CA ALA A 67 -15.04 0.42 16.38
C ALA A 67 -13.96 0.70 15.32
N ARG A 68 -12.68 0.69 15.75
CA ARG A 68 -11.54 0.83 14.85
C ARG A 68 -11.04 -0.54 14.40
N ASN A 69 -10.82 -0.68 13.10
CA ASN A 69 -10.15 -1.84 12.51
C ASN A 69 -8.70 -1.47 12.23
N THR A 70 -7.79 -2.42 12.44
CA THR A 70 -6.39 -2.26 12.01
C THR A 70 -6.24 -2.84 10.62
N VAL A 71 -5.72 -2.02 9.71
CA VAL A 71 -5.39 -2.43 8.34
C VAL A 71 -3.91 -2.18 8.13
N MET A 72 -3.18 -3.25 7.80
CA MET A 72 -1.83 -3.18 7.28
C MET A 72 -1.90 -2.76 5.81
N ILE A 73 -1.03 -1.84 5.41
CA ILE A 73 -0.88 -1.39 4.04
C ILE A 73 0.53 -1.73 3.59
N HIS A 74 0.60 -2.47 2.48
CA HIS A 74 1.83 -2.73 1.74
C HIS A 74 1.80 -1.89 0.48
N LEU A 75 2.76 -0.97 0.36
CA LEU A 75 2.83 0.01 -0.71
C LEU A 75 4.12 -0.20 -1.51
N ALA A 76 4.00 -0.32 -2.82
CA ALA A 76 5.13 -0.16 -3.74
C ALA A 76 4.97 1.15 -4.50
N LEU A 77 6.04 1.95 -4.53
CA LEU A 77 6.14 3.20 -5.26
C LEU A 77 7.12 3.01 -6.42
N PHE A 78 6.69 3.35 -7.63
CA PHE A 78 7.57 3.51 -8.79
C PHE A 78 7.53 4.96 -9.26
N ARG A 79 8.70 5.58 -9.40
CA ARG A 79 8.81 6.96 -9.86
C ARG A 79 9.24 7.00 -11.32
N LEU A 80 8.44 7.68 -12.15
CA LEU A 80 8.64 7.84 -13.59
C LEU A 80 8.66 9.33 -13.93
N PRO A 81 9.73 10.06 -13.58
CA PRO A 81 9.83 11.50 -13.82
C PRO A 81 9.78 11.86 -15.32
N GLN A 82 10.18 10.96 -16.21
CA GLN A 82 10.02 11.12 -17.66
C GLN A 82 8.55 11.28 -18.10
N TYR A 83 7.61 10.83 -17.27
CA TYR A 83 6.17 10.96 -17.46
C TYR A 83 5.52 11.84 -16.38
N SER A 84 6.32 12.55 -15.55
CA SER A 84 5.83 13.30 -14.39
C SER A 84 4.85 12.52 -13.50
N THR A 85 5.08 11.21 -13.36
CA THR A 85 4.12 10.29 -12.74
C THR A 85 4.78 9.46 -11.65
N ASP A 86 4.05 9.26 -10.55
CA ASP A 86 4.33 8.24 -9.55
C ASP A 86 3.24 7.15 -9.63
N ILE A 87 3.65 5.88 -9.65
CA ILE A 87 2.72 4.73 -9.64
C ILE A 87 2.77 4.09 -8.26
N LEU A 88 1.60 3.86 -7.68
CA LEU A 88 1.42 3.18 -6.41
C LEU A 88 0.72 1.83 -6.64
N ILE A 89 1.28 0.76 -6.07
CA ILE A 89 0.59 -0.53 -5.93
C ILE A 89 0.38 -0.76 -4.43
N THR A 90 -0.86 -0.86 -4.00
CA THR A 90 -1.22 -1.04 -2.59
C THR A 90 -1.97 -2.33 -2.35
N PHE A 91 -1.52 -3.12 -1.38
CA PHE A 91 -2.26 -4.26 -0.86
C PHE A 91 -2.69 -3.95 0.58
N ASN A 92 -4.00 -3.99 0.82
CA ASN A 92 -4.60 -3.78 2.13
C ASN A 92 -4.85 -5.13 2.80
N ASP A 93 -4.30 -5.31 4.00
CA ASP A 93 -4.46 -6.51 4.84
C ASP A 93 -5.16 -6.13 6.15
N PRO A 94 -6.47 -6.38 6.29
CA PRO A 94 -7.18 -6.20 7.54
C PRO A 94 -6.70 -7.20 8.60
N THR A 95 -5.93 -6.75 9.59
CA THR A 95 -5.32 -7.63 10.61
C THR A 95 -6.14 -7.72 11.89
N VAL A 96 -6.90 -6.67 12.22
CA VAL A 96 -7.80 -6.66 13.39
C VAL A 96 -9.12 -6.04 12.97
N ILE A 97 -10.19 -6.84 13.01
CA ILE A 97 -11.56 -6.34 12.85
C ILE A 97 -12.16 -6.26 14.25
N SER A 98 -12.60 -5.06 14.65
CA SER A 98 -13.26 -4.90 15.95
C SER A 98 -14.55 -5.73 15.99
N PRO A 99 -14.86 -6.45 17.08
CA PRO A 99 -16.09 -7.24 17.18
C PRO A 99 -17.37 -6.38 17.13
N PHE A 100 -17.23 -5.07 17.36
CA PHE A 100 -18.31 -4.09 17.26
C PHE A 100 -18.37 -3.38 15.90
N SER A 101 -17.47 -3.75 14.98
CA SER A 101 -17.43 -3.23 13.61
C SER A 101 -18.47 -3.95 12.76
N SER A 102 -19.20 -3.20 11.95
CA SER A 102 -20.11 -3.76 10.94
C SER A 102 -19.40 -4.66 9.90
N SER A 103 -18.06 -4.64 9.83
CA SER A 103 -17.26 -5.53 8.99
C SER A 103 -17.19 -6.98 9.47
N THR A 104 -17.62 -7.28 10.70
CA THR A 104 -17.66 -8.65 11.26
C THR A 104 -18.64 -9.56 10.49
N VAL A 105 -19.77 -9.01 10.06
CA VAL A 105 -20.83 -9.73 9.34
C VAL A 105 -20.38 -10.15 7.93
N ALA A 106 -19.52 -9.34 7.29
CA ALA A 106 -19.00 -9.61 5.95
C ALA A 106 -18.01 -10.79 5.89
N MET A 107 -17.34 -11.11 7.01
CA MET A 107 -16.48 -12.30 7.10
C MET A 107 -17.25 -13.56 7.53
N GLY A 108 -18.47 -13.42 8.04
CA GLY A 108 -19.25 -14.50 8.65
C GLY A 108 -20.29 -15.17 7.76
N GLU A 109 -20.86 -14.50 6.75
CA GLU A 109 -22.11 -14.97 6.11
C GLU A 109 -22.07 -15.18 4.59
N SER A 110 -20.93 -15.19 3.91
CA SER A 110 -20.93 -15.37 2.43
C SER A 110 -19.69 -16.06 1.88
N SER A 111 -19.65 -17.39 1.99
CA SER A 111 -19.18 -18.34 0.96
C SER A 111 -18.63 -19.62 1.59
N SER A 112 -19.06 -20.77 1.05
CA SER A 112 -18.69 -22.12 1.46
C SER A 112 -17.27 -22.54 1.05
N SER A 113 -16.31 -21.61 1.08
CA SER A 113 -14.90 -21.88 0.84
C SER A 113 -14.09 -20.81 1.58
N PRO A 114 -13.11 -21.16 2.43
CA PRO A 114 -12.25 -20.16 3.03
C PRO A 114 -11.51 -19.43 1.91
N VAL A 115 -11.79 -18.14 1.72
CA VAL A 115 -10.98 -17.28 0.85
C VAL A 115 -9.59 -17.28 1.47
N GLN A 116 -8.63 -17.89 0.79
CA GLN A 116 -7.26 -17.91 1.27
C GLN A 116 -6.74 -16.47 1.27
N PRO A 117 -6.25 -15.95 2.41
CA PRO A 117 -5.68 -14.61 2.46
C PRO A 117 -4.47 -14.55 1.54
N TRP A 118 -4.25 -13.39 0.94
CA TRP A 118 -3.08 -13.18 0.11
C TRP A 118 -1.81 -13.13 0.99
N THR A 119 -0.65 -13.39 0.39
CA THR A 119 0.64 -13.37 1.11
C THR A 119 1.53 -12.21 0.67
N LEU A 120 2.47 -11.79 1.53
CA LEU A 120 3.47 -10.79 1.16
C LEU A 120 4.28 -11.19 -0.08
N GLU A 121 4.46 -12.50 -0.31
CA GLU A 121 5.09 -13.03 -1.52
C GLU A 121 4.27 -12.73 -2.78
N GLN A 122 2.94 -12.83 -2.72
CA GLN A 122 2.06 -12.48 -3.84
C GLN A 122 2.09 -10.96 -4.12
N PHE A 123 2.15 -10.13 -3.08
CA PHE A 123 2.39 -8.70 -3.25
C PHE A 123 3.73 -8.47 -3.97
N ARG A 124 4.82 -9.07 -3.49
CA ARG A 124 6.14 -8.95 -4.11
C ARG A 124 6.08 -9.44 -5.56
N ALA A 125 5.53 -10.61 -5.85
CA ALA A 125 5.40 -11.12 -7.22
C ALA A 125 4.61 -10.17 -8.14
N THR A 126 3.55 -9.53 -7.63
CA THR A 126 2.78 -8.51 -8.37
C THR A 126 3.65 -7.30 -8.72
N VAL A 127 4.38 -6.77 -7.74
CA VAL A 127 5.30 -5.64 -7.93
C VAL A 127 6.42 -5.99 -8.91
N GLN A 128 7.02 -7.17 -8.76
CA GLN A 128 8.13 -7.63 -9.60
C GLN A 128 7.70 -7.91 -11.05
N SER A 129 6.43 -8.31 -11.26
CA SER A 129 5.88 -8.57 -12.60
C SER A 129 5.29 -7.34 -13.29
N PHE A 130 5.15 -6.21 -12.59
CA PHE A 130 4.59 -4.98 -13.14
C PHE A 130 5.48 -4.40 -14.26
N ARG A 131 4.89 -4.13 -15.42
CA ARG A 131 5.58 -3.62 -16.62
C ARG A 131 4.76 -2.54 -17.29
N LEU A 132 5.45 -1.54 -17.82
CA LEU A 132 4.90 -0.59 -18.78
C LEU A 132 5.05 -1.18 -20.19
N LEU A 133 3.93 -1.54 -20.82
CA LEU A 133 3.93 -2.13 -22.16
C LEU A 133 3.87 -1.07 -23.27
N ASP A 134 3.06 -0.02 -23.04
CA ASP A 134 2.90 1.08 -23.99
C ASP A 134 3.06 2.43 -23.26
N PRO A 135 4.20 3.12 -23.47
CA PRO A 135 4.42 4.46 -22.91
C PRO A 135 3.44 5.54 -23.36
N ALA A 136 2.69 5.34 -24.46
CA ALA A 136 1.73 6.32 -24.98
C ALA A 136 0.55 6.56 -24.02
N ILE A 137 0.39 5.76 -22.96
CA ILE A 137 -0.61 6.04 -21.92
C ILE A 137 -0.32 7.33 -21.14
N PHE A 138 0.92 7.84 -21.19
CA PHE A 138 1.33 9.06 -20.50
C PHE A 138 1.45 10.30 -21.41
N SER A 139 1.07 10.19 -22.69
CA SER A 139 1.13 11.29 -23.67
C SER A 139 -0.14 12.14 -23.73
#